data_AF-A0A0E9LY43-F1
#
_entry.id   AF-A0A0E9LY43-F1
#
_cell.length_a   1.000
_cell.length_b   1.000
_cell.length_c   1.000
_cell.angle_alpha   90.00
_cell.angle_beta   90.00
_cell.angle_gamma   90.00
#
_symmetry.space_group_name_H-M   'P 1'
#
loop_
_entity.id
_entity.type
_entity.pdbx_description
1 polymer ?
#
loop_
_entity_poly.entity_id
_entity_poly.type
_entity_poly.pdbx_seq_one_letter_code
_entity_poly.pdbx_strand_id
1 'polypeptide(L)'
;MEYRKALMNPTYYGPSTKYFNAYALMNAKGIYEGQRDYNPEERVFILTRSGFAGMQRYGTVTWSGDVGTVWEDLKAQITAGVNFSMSGMPTGPWILAVSALRSDTKWPKRDRKT
;
A
#
# COMPACT_ATOMS: atom_id res chain seq x y z
N MET A 1 -22.57 1.81 -1.29
CA MET A 1 -21.80 0.60 -0.89
C MET A 1 -22.32 -0.66 -1.58
N GLU A 2 -23.63 -0.78 -1.78
CA GLU A 2 -24.26 -1.94 -2.46
C GLU A 2 -23.72 -2.23 -3.86
N TYR A 3 -23.43 -1.21 -4.67
CA TYR A 3 -22.79 -1.38 -5.98
C TYR A 3 -21.47 -2.15 -5.91
N ARG A 4 -20.59 -1.87 -4.94
CA ARG A 4 -19.33 -2.60 -4.77
C ARG A 4 -19.57 -4.04 -4.32
N LYS A 5 -20.56 -4.28 -3.46
CA LYS A 5 -20.92 -5.64 -3.03
C LYS A 5 -21.42 -6.49 -4.20
N ALA A 6 -22.20 -5.90 -5.10
CA ALA A 6 -22.70 -6.58 -6.30
C ALA A 6 -21.58 -6.99 -7.28
N LEU A 7 -20.43 -6.30 -7.26
CA LEU A 7 -19.27 -6.61 -8.10
C LEU A 7 -18.33 -7.66 -7.49
N MET A 8 -18.54 -8.06 -6.24
CA MET A 8 -17.60 -8.94 -5.53
C MET A 8 -18.13 -10.37 -5.41
N ASN A 9 -17.49 -11.29 -6.12
CA ASN A 9 -17.74 -12.72 -5.98
C ASN A 9 -17.33 -13.23 -4.59
N PRO A 10 -17.92 -14.33 -4.09
CA PRO A 10 -17.50 -14.99 -2.86
C PRO A 10 -16.02 -15.37 -2.91
N THR A 11 -15.33 -15.32 -1.76
CA THR A 11 -13.96 -15.82 -1.62
C THR A 11 -13.98 -17.29 -1.21
N TYR A 12 -12.81 -17.94 -1.28
CA TYR A 12 -12.65 -19.32 -0.82
C TYR A 12 -13.14 -19.53 0.64
N TYR A 13 -12.97 -18.53 1.51
CA TYR A 13 -13.35 -18.61 2.93
C TYR A 13 -14.79 -18.16 3.22
N GLY A 14 -15.53 -17.64 2.23
CA GLY A 14 -16.93 -17.24 2.39
C GLY A 14 -17.28 -15.92 1.69
N PRO A 15 -18.30 -15.18 2.18
CA PRO A 15 -18.77 -13.99 1.48
C PRO A 15 -17.70 -12.89 1.46
N SER A 16 -17.51 -12.26 0.29
CA SER A 16 -16.57 -11.16 0.09
C SER A 16 -16.80 -10.01 1.07
N THR A 17 -18.06 -9.71 1.39
CA THR A 17 -18.44 -8.67 2.35
C THR A 17 -17.83 -8.86 3.74
N LYS A 18 -17.47 -10.08 4.13
CA LYS A 18 -16.81 -10.39 5.40
C LYS A 18 -15.29 -10.46 5.29
N TYR A 19 -14.77 -11.00 4.17
CA TYR A 19 -13.35 -11.35 4.04
C TYR A 19 -12.54 -10.43 3.12
N PHE A 20 -13.16 -9.41 2.51
CA PHE A 20 -12.50 -8.55 1.52
C PHE A 20 -11.17 -7.96 2.00
N ASN A 21 -11.14 -7.39 3.21
CA ASN A 21 -9.91 -6.78 3.76
C ASN A 21 -8.82 -7.80 4.10
N ALA A 22 -9.18 -9.08 4.30
CA ALA A 22 -8.21 -10.14 4.61
C ALA A 22 -7.37 -10.57 3.40
N TYR A 23 -7.75 -10.15 2.19
CA TYR A 23 -7.01 -10.48 0.96
C TYR A 23 -5.53 -10.11 1.04
N ALA A 24 -5.22 -8.91 1.55
CA ALA A 24 -3.84 -8.41 1.65
C ALA A 24 -2.97 -9.33 2.52
N LEU A 25 -3.52 -9.84 3.62
CA LEU A 25 -2.82 -10.76 4.52
C LEU A 25 -2.51 -12.09 3.85
N MET A 26 -3.49 -12.69 3.18
CA MET A 26 -3.33 -13.98 2.53
C MET A 26 -2.41 -13.90 1.31
N ASN A 27 -2.46 -12.80 0.56
CA ASN A 27 -1.56 -12.55 -0.55
C ASN A 27 -0.10 -12.44 -0.09
N ALA A 28 0.17 -11.64 0.96
CA ALA A 28 1.52 -11.52 1.51
C ALA A 28 2.04 -12.85 2.08
N LYS A 29 1.18 -13.62 2.76
CA LYS A 29 1.53 -14.96 3.26
C LYS A 29 2.01 -15.87 2.14
N GLY A 30 1.23 -15.99 1.06
CA GLY A 30 1.56 -16.88 -0.05
C GLY A 30 2.87 -16.51 -0.75
N ILE A 31 3.12 -15.21 -0.94
CA ILE A 31 4.39 -14.73 -1.53
C ILE A 31 5.56 -15.02 -0.58
N TYR A 32 5.40 -14.74 0.72
CA TYR A 32 6.45 -14.94 1.70
C TYR A 32 6.86 -16.41 1.82
N GLU A 33 5.89 -17.31 1.97
CA GLU A 33 6.11 -18.75 2.06
C GLU A 33 6.78 -19.26 0.78
N GLY A 34 6.25 -18.88 -0.40
CA GLY A 34 6.85 -19.28 -1.67
C GLY A 34 8.29 -18.79 -1.89
N GLN A 35 8.61 -17.56 -1.48
CA GLN A 35 9.99 -17.05 -1.58
C GLN A 35 10.94 -17.73 -0.58
N ARG A 36 10.48 -18.00 0.64
CA ARG A 36 11.27 -18.73 1.65
C ARG A 36 11.52 -20.18 1.27
N ASP A 37 10.54 -20.83 0.63
CA ASP A 37 10.68 -22.20 0.14
C ASP A 37 11.71 -22.28 -1.00
N TYR A 38 11.77 -21.25 -1.86
CA TYR A 38 12.73 -21.19 -2.96
C TYR A 38 14.14 -20.79 -2.52
N ASN A 39 14.28 -19.80 -1.63
CA ASN A 39 15.56 -19.32 -1.14
C ASN A 39 15.51 -18.98 0.37
N PRO A 40 15.79 -19.96 1.26
CA PRO A 40 15.58 -19.81 2.70
C PRO A 40 16.55 -18.85 3.39
N GLU A 41 17.74 -18.65 2.80
CA GLU A 41 18.84 -17.85 3.34
C GLU A 41 18.65 -16.34 3.11
N GLU A 42 17.80 -15.96 2.16
CA GLU A 42 17.53 -14.55 1.85
C GLU A 42 16.32 -14.02 2.62
N ARG A 43 16.42 -12.75 3.02
CA ARG A 43 15.29 -12.05 3.67
C ARG A 43 14.30 -11.61 2.61
N VAL A 44 13.05 -12.06 2.77
CA VAL A 44 11.93 -11.63 1.97
C VAL A 44 11.55 -10.17 2.30
N PHE A 45 11.44 -9.37 1.24
CA PHE A 45 10.93 -8.00 1.28
C PHE A 45 9.75 -7.88 0.32
N ILE A 46 8.57 -7.55 0.86
CA ILE A 46 7.34 -7.42 0.07
C ILE A 46 6.87 -5.98 0.13
N LEU A 47 6.82 -5.31 -1.01
CA LEU A 47 6.24 -3.98 -1.12
C LEU A 47 4.77 -4.10 -1.55
N THR A 48 3.85 -3.61 -0.72
CA THR A 48 2.40 -3.72 -0.94
C THR A 48 1.71 -2.37 -0.81
N ARG A 49 0.58 -2.21 -1.50
CA ARG A 49 -0.31 -1.03 -1.33
C ARG A 49 -1.40 -1.27 -0.28
N SER A 50 -1.81 -2.53 -0.09
CA SER A 50 -2.89 -2.87 0.83
C SER A 50 -2.32 -3.42 2.13
N GLY A 51 -2.87 -2.97 3.26
CA GLY A 51 -2.45 -3.37 4.61
C GLY A 51 -3.59 -4.05 5.38
N PHE A 52 -3.23 -5.01 6.23
CA PHE A 52 -4.10 -5.69 7.16
C PHE A 52 -3.30 -6.07 8.41
N ALA A 53 -3.98 -6.18 9.56
CA ALA A 53 -3.32 -6.50 10.81
C ALA A 53 -2.55 -7.83 10.74
N GLY A 54 -1.30 -7.81 11.19
CA GLY A 54 -0.44 -9.01 11.23
C GLY A 54 0.41 -9.24 9.99
N MET A 55 0.31 -8.40 8.96
CA MET A 55 1.15 -8.51 7.75
C MET A 55 2.64 -8.31 8.00
N GLN A 56 3.01 -7.56 9.05
CA GLN A 56 4.40 -7.26 9.40
C GLN A 56 5.28 -8.50 9.61
N ARG A 57 4.69 -9.66 9.94
CA ARG A 57 5.43 -10.94 10.09
C ARG A 57 5.92 -11.54 8.77
N TYR A 58 5.37 -11.10 7.65
CA TYR A 58 5.70 -11.59 6.31
C TYR A 58 6.68 -10.65 5.58
N GLY A 59 7.44 -9.83 6.30
CA GLY A 59 8.42 -8.91 5.69
C GLY A 59 7.79 -7.84 4.79
N THR A 60 6.52 -7.49 5.06
CA THR A 60 5.78 -6.53 4.23
C THR A 60 6.07 -5.09 4.63
N VAL A 61 6.21 -4.24 3.63
CA VAL A 61 6.20 -2.79 3.73
C VAL A 61 5.00 -2.27 2.95
N THR A 62 4.17 -1.46 3.59
CA THR A 62 3.00 -0.86 2.94
C THR A 62 3.25 0.61 2.64
N TRP A 63 3.22 1.03 1.37
CA TRP A 63 3.35 2.45 1.04
C TRP A 63 2.02 3.19 1.17
N SER A 64 2.06 4.53 1.27
CA SER A 64 0.86 5.38 1.46
C SER A 64 -0.04 5.52 0.22
N GLY A 65 0.51 5.36 -0.99
CA GLY A 65 -0.25 5.22 -2.22
C GLY A 65 0.14 6.25 -3.27
N ASP A 66 -0.79 6.49 -4.19
CA ASP A 66 -0.63 7.45 -5.28
C ASP A 66 -0.90 8.86 -4.74
N VAL A 67 0.16 9.54 -4.28
CA VAL A 67 0.10 10.90 -3.75
C VAL A 67 0.63 11.93 -4.74
N GLY A 68 0.19 13.18 -4.58
CA GLY A 68 0.58 14.30 -5.42
C GLY A 68 1.87 14.98 -4.98
N THR A 69 2.50 15.73 -5.89
CA THR A 69 3.65 16.62 -5.57
C THR A 69 3.13 17.96 -5.04
N VAL A 70 2.46 17.94 -3.89
CA VAL A 70 1.99 19.15 -3.21
C VAL A 70 2.39 19.14 -1.73
N TRP A 71 2.57 20.34 -1.16
CA TRP A 71 3.04 20.49 0.22
C TRP A 71 2.02 19.94 1.24
N GLU A 72 0.74 20.01 0.89
CA GLU A 72 -0.37 19.48 1.67
C GLU A 72 -0.25 17.96 1.82
N ASP A 73 0.10 17.25 0.74
CA ASP A 73 0.30 15.80 0.74
C ASP A 73 1.53 15.45 1.57
N LEU A 74 2.63 16.20 1.44
CA LEU A 74 3.82 15.99 2.28
C LEU A 74 3.47 16.13 3.78
N LYS A 75 2.66 17.14 4.13
CA LYS A 75 2.22 17.34 5.52
C LYS A 75 1.34 16.18 6.02
N ALA A 76 0.43 15.68 5.18
CA ALA A 76 -0.47 14.57 5.51
C ALA A 76 0.29 13.25 5.74
N GLN A 77 1.45 13.06 5.11
CA GLN A 77 2.25 11.85 5.24
C GLN A 77 2.82 11.67 6.66
N ILE A 78 3.14 12.76 7.36
CA ILE A 78 3.65 12.71 8.73
C ILE A 78 2.61 12.07 9.66
N THR A 79 1.37 12.54 9.61
CA THR A 79 0.30 12.03 10.46
C THR A 79 -0.13 10.63 10.04
N ALA A 80 -0.23 10.37 8.73
CA ALA A 80 -0.47 9.02 8.21
C ALA A 80 0.58 8.03 8.73
N GLY A 81 1.83 8.48 8.82
CA GLY A 81 2.92 7.64 9.24
C GLY A 81 3.01 7.29 10.70
N VAL A 82 2.75 8.26 11.57
CA VAL A 82 2.64 8.00 13.01
C VAL A 82 1.50 7.02 13.27
N ASN A 83 0.33 7.24 12.65
CA ASN A 83 -0.82 6.34 12.78
C ASN A 83 -0.53 4.91 12.29
N PHE A 84 0.17 4.78 11.16
CA PHE A 84 0.52 3.48 10.61
C PHE A 84 1.54 2.74 11.48
N SER A 85 2.53 3.45 12.04
CA SER A 85 3.51 2.87 12.96
C SER A 85 2.84 2.39 14.24
N MET A 86 1.89 3.17 14.80
CA MET A 86 1.07 2.75 15.95
C MET A 86 0.21 1.53 15.66
N SER A 87 -0.15 1.26 14.40
CA SER A 87 -0.89 0.04 14.02
C SER A 87 -0.05 -1.25 14.03
N GLY A 88 1.20 -1.18 14.46
CA GLY A 88 2.12 -2.32 14.51
C GLY A 88 2.84 -2.61 13.19
N MET A 89 2.80 -1.65 12.26
CA MET A 89 3.46 -1.73 10.95
C MET A 89 4.53 -0.62 10.82
N PRO A 90 5.78 -0.90 11.26
CA PRO A 90 6.78 0.15 11.52
C PRO A 90 7.36 0.81 10.25
N THR A 91 7.22 0.19 9.07
CA THR A 91 7.95 0.57 7.85
C THR A 91 7.14 1.38 6.84
N GLY A 92 5.84 1.57 7.05
CA GLY A 92 4.94 1.96 5.96
C GLY A 92 5.02 3.39 5.41
N PRO A 93 5.11 4.45 6.22
CA PRO A 93 4.91 5.80 5.70
C PRO A 93 6.16 6.49 5.14
N TRP A 94 7.35 6.02 5.53
CA TRP A 94 8.62 6.68 5.18
C TRP A 94 9.11 6.29 3.78
N ILE A 95 8.62 5.17 3.24
CA ILE A 95 8.87 4.75 1.86
C ILE A 95 7.88 5.52 0.97
N LEU A 96 8.15 6.82 0.89
CA LEU A 96 7.53 7.74 -0.04
C LEU A 96 8.01 7.43 -1.45
N ALA A 97 7.07 7.47 -2.39
CA ALA A 97 7.36 7.85 -3.75
C ALA A 97 7.97 9.26 -3.71
N VAL A 98 9.30 9.35 -3.64
CA VAL A 98 10.04 10.63 -3.67
C VAL A 98 9.71 11.42 -4.95
N SER A 99 9.20 10.75 -5.99
CA SER A 99 8.51 11.36 -7.12
C SER A 99 7.00 11.11 -7.04
N ALA A 100 6.17 12.16 -7.02
CA ALA A 100 4.73 11.97 -7.07
C ALA A 100 4.29 11.19 -8.32
N LEU A 101 3.27 10.36 -8.12
CA LEU A 101 2.61 9.65 -9.22
C LEU A 101 1.53 10.51 -9.87
N ARG A 102 1.11 11.59 -9.21
CA ARG A 102 0.07 12.50 -9.71
C ARG A 102 0.53 13.96 -9.65
N SER A 103 0.71 14.59 -10.80
CA SER A 103 0.96 16.04 -10.89
C SER A 103 -0.33 16.78 -11.23
N ASP A 104 -0.99 17.37 -10.25
CA ASP A 104 -2.13 18.28 -10.50
C ASP A 104 -1.64 19.73 -10.78
N THR A 105 -0.33 19.99 -10.72
CA THR A 105 0.27 21.23 -11.23
C THR A 105 0.41 21.15 -12.75
N LYS A 106 -0.50 21.83 -13.47
CA LYS A 106 -0.19 22.29 -14.83
C LYS A 106 1.10 23.13 -14.73
N TRP A 107 2.22 22.57 -15.17
CA TRP A 107 3.43 23.37 -15.37
C TRP A 107 3.06 24.57 -16.23
N PRO A 108 3.32 25.82 -15.80
CA PRO A 108 3.05 26.97 -16.67
C PRO A 108 3.85 26.73 -17.95
N LYS A 109 3.16 26.64 -19.09
CA LYS A 109 3.83 26.54 -20.39
C LYS A 109 4.79 27.72 -20.44
N ARG A 110 6.09 27.43 -20.46
CA ARG A 110 7.12 28.46 -20.64
C ARG A 110 6.76 29.16 -21.93
N ASP A 111 6.37 30.43 -21.83
CA ASP A 111 5.96 31.21 -22.98
C ASP A 111 7.17 31.25 -23.92
N ARG A 112 7.07 30.54 -25.05
CA ARG A 112 8.14 30.51 -26.07
C ARG A 112 8.01 31.81 -26.86
N LYS A 113 8.39 32.91 -26.23
CA LYS A 113 8.60 34.21 -26.87
C LYS A 113 9.98 34.72 -26.51
N THR A 114 10.95 34.22 -27.25
CA THR A 114 12.21 34.82 -27.73
C THR A 114 12.98 33.70 -28.43
#